data_AF-A0A4C1T4J1-F1
#
_entry.id   AF-A0A4C1T4J1-F1
#
_cell.length_a   1.000
_cell.length_b   1.000
_cell.length_c   1.000
_cell.angle_alpha   90.00
_cell.angle_beta   90.00
_cell.angle_gamma   90.00
#
_symmetry.space_group_name_H-M   'P 1'
#
loop_
_entity.id
_entity.type
_entity.pdbx_description
1 polymer ?
#
loop_
_entity_poly.entity_id
_entity_poly.type
_entity_poly.pdbx_seq_one_letter_code
_entity_poly.pdbx_strand_id
1 'polypeptide(L)' 'MVHVPKEHCLKWDKKSAEYILVGYGEDVMGYRLYNPVKKNIVTNRDVIFMEEEL' A
#
# COMPACT_ATOMS: atom_id res chain seq x y z
N MET A 1 -3.14 -7.39 -24.79
CA MET A 1 -3.17 -6.76 -23.46
C MET A 1 -2.77 -5.31 -23.62
N VAL A 2 -3.63 -4.37 -23.23
CA VAL A 2 -3.35 -2.94 -23.35
C VAL A 2 -2.62 -2.50 -22.07
N HIS A 3 -1.42 -1.94 -22.22
CA HIS A 3 -0.68 -1.36 -21.09
C HIS A 3 -1.26 0.02 -20.79
N VAL A 4 -1.90 0.16 -19.63
CA VAL A 4 -2.37 1.47 -19.14
C VAL A 4 -1.27 2.02 -18.24
N PRO A 5 -0.75 3.23 -18.50
CA PRO A 5 0.23 3.87 -17.63
C PRO A 5 -0.31 3.97 -16.20
N LYS A 6 0.58 3.79 -15.21
CA LYS A 6 0.20 3.69 -13.79
C LYS A 6 -0.57 4.93 -13.30
N GLU A 7 -0.22 6.09 -13.82
CA GLU A 7 -0.84 7.40 -13.55
C GLU A 7 -2.32 7.47 -13.96
N HIS A 8 -2.72 6.70 -14.98
CA HIS A 8 -4.10 6.65 -15.47
C HIS A 8 -4.90 5.48 -14.88
N CYS A 9 -4.29 4.71 -13.98
CA CYS A 9 -4.93 3.57 -13.34
C CYS A 9 -5.75 4.05 -12.14
N LEU A 10 -6.90 4.67 -12.43
CA LEU A 10 -7.82 5.26 -11.44
C LEU A 10 -8.52 4.23 -10.54
N LYS A 11 -8.48 2.95 -10.92
CA LYS A 11 -9.12 1.87 -10.19
C LYS A 11 -8.09 1.19 -9.31
N TRP A 12 -8.39 1.11 -8.02
CA TRP A 12 -7.67 0.26 -7.08
C TRP A 12 -7.50 -1.13 -7.69
N ASP A 13 -6.27 -1.66 -7.68
CA ASP A 13 -6.00 -3.00 -8.16
C ASP A 13 -6.91 -3.96 -7.37
N LYS A 14 -7.51 -4.96 -8.02
CA LYS A 14 -8.44 -5.89 -7.32
C LYS A 14 -7.76 -6.62 -6.14
N LYS A 15 -6.42 -6.61 -6.10
CA LYS A 15 -5.58 -7.19 -5.05
C LYS A 15 -5.24 -6.22 -3.92
N SER A 16 -5.60 -4.95 -4.05
CA SER A 16 -5.40 -3.96 -3.01
C SER A 16 -6.30 -4.26 -1.81
N ALA A 17 -5.77 -4.00 -0.63
CA ALA A 17 -6.47 -4.12 0.64
C ALA A 17 -6.01 -2.97 1.54
N GLU A 18 -6.82 -2.63 2.53
CA GLU A 18 -6.48 -1.62 3.51
C GLU A 18 -5.45 -2.18 4.50
N TYR A 19 -4.46 -1.35 4.82
CA TYR A 19 -3.45 -1.64 5.81
C TYR A 19 -3.22 -0.41 6.69
N ILE A 20 -2.69 -0.65 7.89
CA ILE A 20 -2.32 0.42 8.81
C ILE A 20 -0.82 0.65 8.70
N LEU A 21 -0.40 1.89 8.47
CA LEU A 21 1.01 2.26 8.50
C LEU A 21 1.54 2.14 9.94
N VAL A 22 2.59 1.35 10.14
CA VAL A 22 3.23 1.14 11.46
C VAL A 22 4.64 1.72 11.52
N GLY A 23 5.26 1.95 10.36
CA GLY A 23 6.58 2.56 10.29
C GLY A 23 7.26 2.32 8.95
N TYR A 24 8.57 2.45 8.96
CA TYR A 24 9.43 2.29 7.78
C TYR A 24 10.24 1.00 7.89
N GLY A 25 10.62 0.43 6.74
CA GLY A 25 11.58 -0.67 6.71
C GLY A 25 12.95 -0.19 7.17
N GLU A 26 13.61 -0.95 8.04
CA GLU A 26 14.94 -0.59 8.58
C GLU A 26 16.01 -0.66 7.49
N ASP A 27 16.09 -1.78 6.75
CA ASP A 27 17.09 -2.01 5.70
C ASP A 27 16.51 -2.01 4.28
N VAL A 28 15.19 -1.84 4.16
CA VAL A 28 14.49 -1.87 2.87
C VAL A 28 13.72 -0.58 2.69
N MET A 29 13.96 0.10 1.57
CA MET A 29 13.09 1.21 1.16
C MET A 29 11.67 0.66 1.06
N GLY A 30 10.73 1.17 1.85
CA GLY A 30 9.36 0.66 1.92
C GLY A 30 8.71 0.92 3.27
N TYR A 31 7.39 0.80 3.29
CA TYR A 31 6.57 1.04 4.46
C TYR A 31 6.21 -0.28 5.14
N ARG A 32 6.27 -0.32 6.46
CA ARG A 32 5.77 -1.42 7.28
C ARG A 32 4.28 -1.22 7.50
N LEU A 33 3.51 -2.18 7.01
CA LEU A 33 2.06 -2.13 6.95
C LEU A 33 1.51 -3.31 7.75
N TYR A 34 0.63 -3.04 8.72
CA TYR A 34 -0.06 -4.08 9.46
C TYR A 34 -1.37 -4.44 8.79
N ASN A 35 -1.57 -5.74 8.57
CA ASN A 35 -2.82 -6.28 8.11
C ASN A 35 -3.68 -6.69 9.33
N PRO A 36 -4.80 -6.02 9.60
CA PRO A 36 -5.66 -6.38 10.75
C PRO A 36 -6.38 -7.72 10.57
N VAL A 37 -6.62 -8.14 9.32
CA VAL A 37 -7.31 -9.40 9.00
C VAL A 37 -6.38 -10.60 9.19
N LYS A 38 -5.16 -10.51 8.67
CA LYS A 38 -4.16 -11.60 8.74
C LYS A 38 -3.24 -11.51 9.96
N LYS A 39 -3.32 -10.41 10.72
CA LYS A 39 -2.49 -10.13 11.90
C LYS A 39 -0.99 -10.24 11.64
N ASN A 40 -0.55 -9.76 10.49
CA ASN A 40 0.87 -9.79 10.09
C ASN A 40 1.34 -8.41 9.63
N ILE A 41 2.67 -8.24 9.60
CA ILE A 41 3.32 -7.05 9.07
C ILE A 41 3.93 -7.39 7.73
N VAL A 42 3.67 -6.56 6.73
CA VAL A 42 4.26 -6.65 5.40
C VAL A 42 5.02 -5.37 5.08
N THR A 43 6.05 -5.47 4.26
CA THR A 43 6.79 -4.29 3.78
C THR A 43 6.50 -4.07 2.30
N ASN A 44 5.97 -2.90 1.93
CA ASN A 44 5.66 -2.57 0.54
C ASN A 44 5.98 -1.10 0.23
N ARG A 45 6.37 -0.82 -1.01
CA ARG A 45 6.60 0.55 -1.54
C ARG A 45 5.38 1.12 -2.25
N ASP A 46 4.55 0.24 -2.82
CA ASP A 46 3.41 0.64 -3.64
C ASP A 46 2.18 0.78 -2.75
N VAL A 47 2.09 1.93 -2.08
CA VAL A 47 1.00 2.29 -1.17
C VAL A 47 0.45 3.66 -1.51
N ILE A 48 -0.86 3.81 -1.32
CA ILE A 48 -1.56 5.09 -1.42
C ILE A 48 -2.01 5.43 0.00
N PHE A 49 -1.56 6.58 0.51
CA PHE A 49 -1.99 7.07 1.82
C PHE A 49 -3.33 7.78 1.67
N MET A 50 -4.31 7.30 2.43
CA MET A 50 -5.56 8.03 2.67
C MET A 50 -5.41 8.75 3.99
N GLU A 51 -4.66 9.86 3.99
CA GLU A 51 -4.65 10.76 5.13
C GLU A 51 -6.02 11.42 5.20
N GLU A 52 -6.69 11.34 6.36
CA GLU A 52 -7.85 12.22 6.59
C GLU A 52 -7.33 13.65 6.62
N GLU A 53 -7.86 14.52 5.76
CA GLU A 53 -7.64 15.96 5.86
C GLU A 53 -8.22 16.42 7.21
N LEU A 54 -7.32 16.67 8.16
CA LEU A 54 -7.61 17.19 9.49
C LEU A 54 -7.79 18.71 9.46
#